data_AF-A0A4S4MB32-F1
#
_entry.id   AF-A0A4S4MB32-F1
#
_cell.length_a   1.000
_cell.length_b   1.000
_cell.length_c   1.000
_cell.angle_alpha   90.00
_cell.angle_beta   90.00
_cell.angle_gamma   90.00
#
_symmetry.space_group_name_H-M   'P 1'
#
loop_
_entity.id
_entity.type
_entity.pdbx_description
1 polymer ?
#
loop_
_entity_poly.entity_id
_entity_poly.type
_entity_poly.pdbx_seq_one_letter_code
_entity_poly.pdbx_strand_id
1 'polypeptide(L)'
;MWDLHDKTQGLLKETVLAPGTEAGENAREFARDVQRKKIGPMLEQMSDDEVIKFASKRTPKPCPGPGNPQGRAEWLKIGRANLLEIMVDDMTKDFGMNKEPDKFPFDRAWYAHMGVFLLPAVLRKRHEHFDEIWTDVRNQKQSVKSHLKKAKAHVLSDWKPNPSLFDIVVERSIGYPNLGFDIFSVVSFLQYACERFGLLGSQARKQVDEDCPAFSIGETFFDGVVDGLKAMQGHIKLEVIHGDLMHELAKMRLNADYSRPTQFPRNYTRMWLSNVPDYTHGLLNTAVYSAHSLEDEVNATVAANCLLNTGSWRTGDDMCYNYTHLLKAEADLENILAVSHEALTFPVTFPVDFALSPDEISLYSVKSPRGLFKYTTAANLLNAFIPVMGLLFFKPGTQSADHLAVNVQNILEGKMGTNGTVQILTMVDTFDMWNGMIRWTMSKARVQKMREDGWVMAPYRCDSRESAVNQPFSARSWMEERAD
;
A
#
# COMPACT_ATOMS: atom_id res chain seq x y z
N MET A 1 -33.47 23.18 -10.53
CA MET A 1 -33.28 21.82 -9.96
C MET A 1 -32.97 20.78 -11.03
N TRP A 2 -33.67 20.76 -12.17
CA TRP A 2 -33.38 19.84 -13.28
C TRP A 2 -32.03 20.09 -13.97
N ASP A 3 -31.65 21.35 -14.22
CA ASP A 3 -30.35 21.70 -14.87
C ASP A 3 -29.11 21.40 -14.00
N LEU A 4 -29.28 21.33 -12.67
CA LEU A 4 -28.21 20.94 -11.76
C LEU A 4 -28.02 19.42 -11.75
N HIS A 5 -29.09 18.65 -11.99
CA HIS A 5 -29.04 17.19 -12.04
C HIS A 5 -28.26 16.70 -13.26
N ASP A 6 -28.53 17.25 -14.44
CA ASP A 6 -27.86 16.82 -15.69
C ASP A 6 -26.38 17.21 -15.75
N LYS A 7 -26.02 18.41 -15.25
CA LYS A 7 -24.61 18.82 -15.13
C LYS A 7 -23.84 17.95 -14.14
N THR A 8 -24.49 17.52 -13.06
CA THR A 8 -23.89 16.61 -12.07
C THR A 8 -23.68 15.21 -12.64
N GLN A 9 -24.61 14.72 -13.47
CA GLN A 9 -24.52 13.42 -14.14
C GLN A 9 -23.41 13.36 -15.21
N GLY A 10 -23.21 14.45 -15.97
CA GLY A 10 -22.13 14.55 -16.96
C GLY A 10 -20.74 14.53 -16.34
N LEU A 11 -20.52 15.36 -15.31
CA LEU A 11 -19.25 15.45 -14.57
C LEU A 11 -18.92 14.13 -13.83
N LEU A 12 -19.91 13.46 -13.24
CA LEU A 12 -19.67 12.20 -12.53
C LEU A 12 -19.28 11.05 -13.48
N LYS A 13 -19.84 10.96 -14.68
CA LYS A 13 -19.51 9.91 -15.66
C LYS A 13 -18.05 9.95 -16.12
N GLU A 14 -17.49 11.14 -16.33
CA GLU A 14 -16.09 11.29 -16.73
C GLU A 14 -15.13 11.08 -15.55
N THR A 15 -15.56 11.41 -14.33
CA THR A 15 -14.67 11.49 -13.15
C THR A 15 -14.63 10.22 -12.29
N VAL A 16 -15.66 9.35 -12.37
CA VAL A 16 -15.64 7.99 -11.78
C VAL A 16 -14.55 7.10 -12.41
N LEU A 17 -14.06 7.45 -13.60
CA LEU A 17 -13.14 6.65 -14.42
C LEU A 17 -11.64 6.87 -14.11
N ALA A 18 -11.28 7.78 -13.21
CA ALA A 18 -9.88 8.00 -12.80
C ALA A 18 -9.70 7.99 -11.26
N PRO A 19 -9.87 6.83 -10.59
CA PRO A 19 -9.57 6.68 -9.17
C PRO A 19 -8.14 7.14 -8.86
N GLY A 20 -7.96 7.98 -7.83
CA GLY A 20 -6.64 8.44 -7.39
C GLY A 20 -6.09 9.68 -8.11
N THR A 21 -6.91 10.36 -8.92
CA THR A 21 -6.60 11.72 -9.40
C THR A 21 -7.29 12.76 -8.51
N GLU A 22 -6.69 13.95 -8.37
CA GLU A 22 -7.27 15.07 -7.62
C GLU A 22 -8.68 15.43 -8.12
N ALA A 23 -8.90 15.40 -9.44
CA ALA A 23 -10.22 15.58 -10.04
C ALA A 23 -11.20 14.46 -9.63
N GLY A 24 -10.73 13.20 -9.66
CA GLY A 24 -11.41 12.02 -9.15
C GLY A 24 -11.90 12.16 -7.70
N GLU A 25 -11.02 12.61 -6.82
CA GLU A 25 -11.28 12.79 -5.39
C GLU A 25 -12.25 13.96 -5.14
N ASN A 26 -12.05 15.10 -5.82
CA ASN A 26 -12.94 16.26 -5.71
C ASN A 26 -14.37 15.95 -6.14
N ALA A 27 -14.56 15.16 -7.20
CA ALA A 27 -15.90 14.75 -7.63
C ALA A 27 -16.55 13.75 -6.66
N ARG A 28 -15.76 12.83 -6.07
CA ARG A 28 -16.26 11.92 -5.02
C ARG A 28 -16.70 12.70 -3.79
N GLU A 29 -15.91 13.67 -3.33
CA GLU A 29 -16.26 14.48 -2.18
C GLU A 29 -17.50 15.34 -2.46
N PHE A 30 -17.60 15.93 -3.66
CA PHE A 30 -18.80 16.64 -4.08
C PHE A 30 -20.05 15.72 -4.08
N ALA A 31 -19.93 14.48 -4.57
CA ALA A 31 -21.02 13.51 -4.53
C ALA A 31 -21.41 13.13 -3.09
N ARG A 32 -20.43 12.91 -2.21
CA ARG A 32 -20.67 12.67 -0.77
C ARG A 32 -21.40 13.84 -0.14
N ASP A 33 -21.01 15.07 -0.44
CA ASP A 33 -21.66 16.28 0.10
C ASP A 33 -23.11 16.43 -0.36
N VAL A 34 -23.40 16.10 -1.62
CA VAL A 34 -24.78 16.06 -2.12
C VAL A 34 -25.62 15.03 -1.34
N GLN A 35 -25.07 13.84 -1.05
CA GLN A 35 -25.77 12.83 -0.24
C GLN A 35 -25.89 13.25 1.23
N ARG A 36 -24.85 13.86 1.82
CA ARG A 36 -24.90 14.38 3.19
C ARG A 36 -26.06 15.35 3.37
N LYS A 37 -26.24 16.28 2.43
CA LYS A 37 -27.35 17.24 2.44
C LYS A 37 -28.73 16.58 2.32
N LYS A 38 -28.82 15.44 1.63
CA LYS A 38 -30.06 14.69 1.46
C LYS A 38 -30.40 13.85 2.70
N ILE A 39 -29.42 13.19 3.30
CA ILE A 39 -29.59 12.23 4.40
C ILE A 39 -29.62 12.93 5.76
N GLY A 40 -28.89 14.03 5.92
CA GLY A 40 -28.81 14.79 7.18
C GLY A 40 -30.17 15.09 7.81
N PRO A 41 -31.13 15.70 7.08
CA PRO A 41 -32.46 15.98 7.63
C PRO A 41 -33.24 14.73 8.04
N MET A 42 -33.06 13.60 7.34
CA MET A 42 -33.70 12.33 7.71
C MET A 42 -33.12 11.78 9.02
N LEU A 43 -31.79 11.88 9.18
CA LEU A 43 -31.13 11.48 10.41
C LEU A 43 -31.45 12.42 11.57
N GLU A 44 -31.70 13.71 11.34
CA GLU A 44 -32.15 14.62 12.40
C GLU A 44 -33.56 14.27 12.90
N GLN A 45 -34.42 13.73 12.03
CA GLN A 45 -35.79 13.32 12.37
C GLN A 45 -35.87 11.94 13.06
N MET A 46 -34.82 11.12 12.99
CA MET A 46 -34.79 9.83 13.66
C MET A 46 -34.86 9.97 15.17
N SER A 47 -35.64 9.11 15.82
CA SER A 47 -35.69 9.06 17.30
C SER A 47 -34.36 8.59 17.88
N ASP A 48 -34.06 9.01 19.11
CA ASP A 48 -32.82 8.60 19.80
C ASP A 48 -32.72 7.08 19.95
N ASP A 49 -33.84 6.37 20.15
CA ASP A 49 -33.85 4.92 20.27
C ASP A 49 -33.52 4.21 18.95
N GLU A 50 -33.96 4.76 17.82
CA GLU A 50 -33.56 4.25 16.49
C GLU A 50 -32.07 4.48 16.24
N VAL A 51 -31.55 5.67 16.55
CA VAL A 51 -30.12 5.97 16.45
C VAL A 51 -29.31 4.99 17.29
N ILE A 52 -29.73 4.75 18.54
CA ILE A 52 -29.06 3.80 19.44
C ILE A 52 -29.09 2.39 18.84
N LYS A 53 -30.23 1.94 18.31
CA LYS A 53 -30.37 0.62 17.69
C LYS A 53 -29.42 0.42 16.50
N PHE A 54 -29.23 1.43 15.66
CA PHE A 54 -28.37 1.33 14.48
C PHE A 54 -26.89 1.60 14.80
N ALA A 55 -26.58 2.64 15.57
CA ALA A 55 -25.21 3.04 15.87
C ALA A 55 -24.51 2.12 16.89
N SER A 56 -25.24 1.47 17.80
CA SER A 56 -24.65 0.55 18.80
C SER A 56 -23.94 -0.66 18.19
N LYS A 57 -24.32 -1.05 16.97
CA LYS A 57 -23.65 -2.14 16.24
C LYS A 57 -22.23 -1.80 15.79
N ARG A 58 -21.87 -0.52 15.75
CA ARG A 58 -20.59 -0.03 15.18
C ARG A 58 -19.84 0.95 16.07
N THR A 59 -20.39 1.30 17.23
CA THR A 59 -19.71 2.12 18.22
C THR A 59 -19.14 1.21 19.31
N PRO A 60 -17.85 1.32 19.64
CA PRO A 60 -17.20 0.41 20.58
C PRO A 60 -17.69 0.56 22.03
N LYS A 61 -18.34 1.69 22.36
CA LYS A 61 -18.90 1.96 23.69
C LYS A 61 -20.42 1.98 23.61
N PRO A 62 -21.13 1.30 24.52
CA PRO A 62 -22.59 1.34 24.57
C PRO A 62 -23.08 2.75 24.90
N CYS A 63 -24.28 3.09 24.42
CA CYS A 63 -24.92 4.36 24.74
C CYS A 63 -25.12 4.48 26.26
N PRO A 64 -24.70 5.60 26.89
CA PRO A 64 -24.94 5.81 28.30
C PRO A 64 -26.43 5.73 28.67
N GLY A 65 -26.69 5.16 29.86
CA GLY A 65 -28.05 5.05 30.40
C GLY A 65 -28.66 6.42 30.76
N PRO A 66 -29.96 6.47 31.09
CA PRO A 66 -30.69 7.70 31.39
C PRO A 66 -30.09 8.55 32.53
N GLY A 67 -29.35 7.92 33.46
CA GLY A 67 -28.67 8.61 34.57
C GLY A 67 -27.46 9.48 34.16
N ASN A 68 -27.07 9.47 32.88
CA ASN A 68 -25.99 10.32 32.35
C ASN A 68 -26.47 11.06 31.07
N PRO A 69 -27.29 12.11 31.20
CA PRO A 69 -27.89 12.79 30.05
C PRO A 69 -26.86 13.46 29.15
N GLN A 70 -25.80 14.05 29.72
CA GLN A 70 -24.74 14.70 28.95
C GLN A 70 -23.94 13.67 28.12
N GLY A 71 -23.55 12.55 28.73
CA GLY A 71 -22.87 11.47 28.02
C GLY A 71 -23.74 10.84 26.94
N ARG A 72 -25.05 10.70 27.19
CA ARG A 72 -26.02 10.19 26.20
C ARG A 72 -26.16 11.14 25.01
N ALA A 73 -26.27 12.45 25.25
CA ALA A 73 -26.36 13.45 24.17
C ALA A 73 -25.11 13.46 23.29
N GLU A 74 -23.91 13.42 23.88
CA GLU A 74 -22.65 13.36 23.13
C GLU A 74 -22.53 12.06 22.32
N TRP A 75 -22.92 10.93 22.92
CA TRP A 75 -22.95 9.65 22.22
C TRP A 75 -23.91 9.67 21.03
N LEU A 76 -25.12 10.24 21.19
CA LEU A 76 -26.12 10.36 20.12
C LEU A 76 -25.63 11.24 18.97
N LYS A 77 -24.94 12.35 19.29
CA LYS A 77 -24.32 13.23 18.28
C LYS A 77 -23.29 12.47 17.44
N ILE A 78 -22.39 11.73 18.09
CA ILE A 78 -21.39 10.89 17.41
C ILE A 78 -22.09 9.76 16.63
N GLY A 79 -23.11 9.13 17.21
CA GLY A 79 -23.89 8.07 16.58
C GLY A 79 -24.57 8.54 15.29
N ARG A 80 -25.19 9.72 15.29
CA ARG A 80 -25.80 10.33 14.09
C ARG A 80 -24.76 10.68 13.03
N ALA A 81 -23.61 11.24 13.43
CA ALA A 81 -22.52 11.53 12.50
C ALA A 81 -21.98 10.25 11.83
N ASN A 82 -21.77 9.18 12.60
CA ASN A 82 -21.33 7.89 12.07
C ASN A 82 -22.38 7.26 11.14
N LEU A 83 -23.67 7.32 11.51
CA LEU A 83 -24.75 6.84 10.66
C LEU A 83 -24.84 7.64 9.35
N LEU A 84 -24.61 8.95 9.40
CA LEU A 84 -24.57 9.80 8.22
C LEU A 84 -23.49 9.33 7.24
N GLU A 85 -22.25 9.18 7.70
CA GLU A 85 -21.17 8.72 6.83
C GLU A 85 -21.42 7.31 6.30
N ILE A 86 -21.99 6.40 7.09
CA ILE A 86 -22.34 5.05 6.61
C ILE A 86 -23.42 5.10 5.53
N MET A 87 -24.49 5.87 5.75
CA MET A 87 -25.58 5.97 4.79
C MET A 87 -25.12 6.71 3.52
N VAL A 88 -24.24 7.71 3.66
CA VAL A 88 -23.58 8.38 2.53
C VAL A 88 -22.69 7.41 1.77
N ASP A 89 -21.87 6.60 2.44
CA ASP A 89 -21.03 5.59 1.81
C ASP A 89 -21.87 4.54 1.06
N ASP A 90 -22.94 4.03 1.68
CA ASP A 90 -23.83 3.06 1.04
C ASP A 90 -24.59 3.68 -0.15
N MET A 91 -25.05 4.93 -0.03
CA MET A 91 -25.70 5.64 -1.15
C MET A 91 -24.72 6.08 -2.24
N THR A 92 -23.48 6.41 -1.90
CA THR A 92 -22.45 6.79 -2.89
C THR A 92 -21.88 5.59 -3.62
N LYS A 93 -21.80 4.42 -2.97
CA LYS A 93 -21.60 3.12 -3.65
C LYS A 93 -22.69 2.87 -4.69
N ASP A 94 -23.92 3.25 -4.39
CA ASP A 94 -25.05 3.16 -5.32
C ASP A 94 -25.08 4.27 -6.39
N PHE A 95 -24.45 5.44 -6.16
CA PHE A 95 -24.50 6.59 -7.08
C PHE A 95 -23.43 6.57 -8.18
N GLY A 96 -22.37 5.77 -8.05
CA GLY A 96 -21.34 5.60 -9.08
C GLY A 96 -21.78 4.70 -10.26
N MET A 97 -22.83 3.93 -10.06
CA MET A 97 -23.51 3.19 -11.10
C MET A 97 -24.88 3.84 -11.22
N ASN A 98 -25.14 4.60 -12.30
CA ASN A 98 -26.53 4.68 -12.74
C ASN A 98 -27.06 3.24 -12.69
N LYS A 99 -28.18 2.98 -11.99
CA LYS A 99 -28.91 1.72 -12.13
C LYS A 99 -29.44 1.69 -13.56
N GLU A 100 -28.53 1.58 -14.52
CA GLU A 100 -28.84 0.93 -15.76
C GLU A 100 -29.55 -0.36 -15.38
N PRO A 101 -30.67 -0.68 -16.06
CA PRO A 101 -31.37 -1.93 -15.81
C PRO A 101 -30.32 -3.02 -15.74
N ASP A 102 -30.39 -3.80 -14.65
CA ASP A 102 -29.40 -4.83 -14.35
C ASP A 102 -29.16 -5.64 -15.62
N LYS A 103 -27.96 -5.51 -16.20
CA LYS A 103 -27.61 -6.14 -17.48
C LYS A 103 -27.45 -7.66 -17.34
N PHE A 104 -27.39 -8.15 -16.11
CA PHE A 104 -27.09 -9.53 -15.78
C PHE A 104 -28.12 -10.14 -14.80
N PRO A 105 -29.43 -9.93 -15.00
CA PRO A 105 -30.41 -10.26 -13.96
C PRO A 105 -30.48 -11.76 -13.70
N PHE A 106 -30.33 -12.56 -14.77
CA PHE A 106 -30.32 -14.01 -14.68
C PHE A 106 -28.99 -14.57 -14.13
N ASP A 107 -27.85 -14.01 -14.55
CA ASP A 107 -26.54 -14.42 -14.01
C ASP A 107 -26.43 -14.11 -12.52
N ARG A 108 -26.97 -12.96 -12.07
CA ARG A 108 -27.04 -12.62 -10.64
C ARG A 108 -27.95 -13.57 -9.88
N ALA A 109 -29.12 -13.92 -10.44
CA ALA A 109 -30.01 -14.91 -9.84
C ALA A 109 -29.33 -16.29 -9.72
N TRP A 110 -28.63 -16.72 -10.77
CA TRP A 110 -27.79 -17.92 -10.75
C TRP A 110 -26.70 -17.83 -9.68
N TYR A 111 -25.93 -16.74 -9.66
CA TYR A 111 -24.83 -16.53 -8.72
C TYR A 111 -25.32 -16.51 -7.26
N ALA A 112 -26.48 -15.90 -6.98
CA ALA A 112 -27.09 -15.91 -5.66
C ALA A 112 -27.41 -17.33 -5.15
N HIS A 113 -27.73 -18.24 -6.06
CA HIS A 113 -28.00 -19.64 -5.74
C HIS A 113 -26.72 -20.47 -5.61
N MET A 114 -25.80 -20.31 -6.56
CA MET A 114 -24.67 -21.21 -6.79
C MET A 114 -23.34 -20.71 -6.21
N GLY A 115 -23.18 -19.40 -6.03
CA GLY A 115 -21.93 -18.77 -5.59
C GLY A 115 -20.81 -18.78 -6.65
N VAL A 116 -21.15 -19.06 -7.92
CA VAL A 116 -20.22 -19.10 -9.06
C VAL A 116 -20.87 -18.46 -10.28
N PHE A 117 -20.05 -17.93 -11.19
CA PHE A 117 -20.54 -17.45 -12.48
C PHE A 117 -21.13 -18.58 -13.31
N LEU A 118 -22.09 -18.25 -14.17
CA LEU A 118 -22.69 -19.19 -15.09
C LEU A 118 -21.66 -19.60 -16.16
N LEU A 119 -21.52 -20.91 -16.36
CA LEU A 119 -20.65 -21.46 -17.39
C LEU A 119 -21.33 -21.42 -18.77
N PRO A 120 -20.57 -21.30 -19.88
CA PRO A 120 -21.11 -21.47 -21.21
C PRO A 120 -21.68 -22.88 -21.39
N ALA A 121 -22.68 -23.04 -22.24
CA ALA A 121 -23.44 -24.30 -22.41
C ALA A 121 -22.55 -25.54 -22.62
N VAL A 122 -21.43 -25.41 -23.33
CA VAL A 122 -20.48 -26.51 -23.58
C VAL A 122 -19.78 -27.03 -22.30
N LEU A 123 -19.58 -26.16 -21.32
CA LEU A 123 -19.00 -26.52 -20.02
C LEU A 123 -20.10 -26.87 -19.02
N ARG A 124 -21.25 -26.19 -19.09
CA ARG A 124 -22.41 -26.41 -18.20
C ARG A 124 -22.92 -27.85 -18.25
N LYS A 125 -22.98 -28.46 -19.45
CA LYS A 125 -23.37 -29.88 -19.66
C LYS A 125 -22.52 -30.90 -18.91
N ARG A 126 -21.34 -30.51 -18.41
CA ARG A 126 -20.45 -31.39 -17.62
C ARG A 126 -20.88 -31.50 -16.16
N HIS A 127 -21.89 -30.75 -15.75
CA HIS A 127 -22.34 -30.66 -14.37
C HIS A 127 -23.81 -31.08 -14.26
N GLU A 128 -24.07 -32.10 -13.43
CA GLU A 128 -25.42 -32.63 -13.21
C GLU A 128 -26.37 -31.50 -12.76
N HIS A 129 -27.54 -31.44 -13.40
CA HIS A 129 -28.63 -30.49 -13.12
C HIS A 129 -28.37 -29.01 -13.47
N PHE A 130 -27.19 -28.62 -13.98
CA PHE A 130 -26.92 -27.20 -14.23
C PHE A 130 -27.79 -26.63 -15.36
N ASP A 131 -28.04 -27.36 -16.45
CA ASP A 131 -28.88 -26.92 -17.57
C ASP A 131 -30.36 -26.77 -17.14
N GLU A 132 -30.87 -27.70 -16.33
CA GLU A 132 -32.23 -27.66 -15.81
C GLU A 132 -32.42 -26.48 -14.85
N ILE A 133 -31.49 -26.27 -13.92
CA ILE A 133 -31.53 -25.14 -12.99
C ILE A 133 -31.44 -23.82 -13.75
N TRP A 134 -30.55 -23.72 -14.75
CA TRP A 134 -30.43 -22.52 -15.55
C TRP A 134 -31.70 -22.22 -16.34
N THR A 135 -32.31 -23.26 -16.91
CA THR A 135 -33.62 -23.15 -17.58
C THR A 135 -34.70 -22.63 -16.62
N ASP A 136 -34.72 -23.12 -15.38
CA ASP A 136 -35.65 -22.62 -14.36
C ASP A 136 -35.40 -21.16 -14.01
N VAL A 137 -34.13 -20.76 -13.81
CA VAL A 137 -33.73 -19.36 -13.54
C VAL A 137 -34.17 -18.42 -14.68
N ARG A 138 -33.92 -18.80 -15.93
CA ARG A 138 -34.33 -18.00 -17.11
C ARG A 138 -35.84 -17.83 -17.23
N ASN A 139 -36.58 -18.89 -16.91
CA ASN A 139 -38.04 -18.87 -16.92
C ASN A 139 -38.65 -18.29 -15.64
N GLN A 140 -37.83 -17.79 -14.71
CA GLN A 140 -38.26 -17.30 -13.39
C GLN A 140 -39.10 -18.32 -12.62
N LYS A 141 -38.82 -19.61 -12.85
CA LYS A 141 -39.47 -20.73 -12.17
C LYS A 141 -38.68 -21.07 -10.91
N GLN A 142 -39.39 -21.56 -9.91
CA GLN A 142 -38.73 -22.11 -8.74
C GLN A 142 -38.05 -23.43 -9.13
N SER A 143 -36.72 -23.46 -9.09
CA SER A 143 -35.98 -24.70 -9.36
C SER A 143 -36.36 -25.80 -8.37
N VAL A 144 -36.32 -27.05 -8.85
CA VAL A 144 -36.53 -28.21 -7.98
C VAL A 144 -35.48 -28.19 -6.87
N LYS A 145 -35.93 -28.05 -5.61
CA LYS A 145 -35.04 -27.89 -4.43
C LYS A 145 -33.95 -28.97 -4.34
N SER A 146 -34.27 -30.20 -4.79
CA SER A 146 -33.30 -31.31 -4.81
C SER A 146 -32.18 -31.09 -5.83
N HIS A 147 -32.49 -30.60 -7.03
CA HIS A 147 -31.50 -30.28 -8.07
C HIS A 147 -30.56 -29.19 -7.58
N LEU A 148 -31.11 -28.08 -7.07
CA LEU A 148 -30.31 -26.97 -6.55
C LEU A 148 -29.38 -27.42 -5.41
N LYS A 149 -29.87 -28.24 -4.48
CA LYS A 149 -29.06 -28.77 -3.38
C LYS A 149 -27.90 -29.63 -3.89
N LYS A 150 -28.16 -30.54 -4.84
CA LYS A 150 -27.12 -31.39 -5.45
C LYS A 150 -26.08 -30.57 -6.21
N ALA A 151 -26.53 -29.65 -7.07
CA ALA A 151 -25.63 -28.80 -7.85
C ALA A 151 -24.75 -27.92 -6.95
N LYS A 152 -25.32 -27.35 -5.87
CA LYS A 152 -24.54 -26.57 -4.90
C LYS A 152 -23.54 -27.43 -4.13
N ALA A 153 -23.93 -28.65 -3.74
CA ALA A 153 -23.02 -29.59 -3.10
C ALA A 153 -21.87 -29.98 -4.03
N HIS A 154 -22.14 -30.19 -5.33
CA HIS A 154 -21.15 -30.42 -6.37
C HIS A 154 -20.12 -29.27 -6.43
N VAL A 155 -20.58 -28.02 -6.52
CA VAL A 155 -19.67 -26.85 -6.51
C VAL A 155 -18.80 -26.81 -5.25
N LEU A 156 -19.40 -26.98 -4.08
CA LEU A 156 -18.68 -26.87 -2.81
C LEU A 156 -17.69 -28.02 -2.54
N SER A 157 -17.89 -29.19 -3.15
CA SER A 157 -17.04 -30.37 -2.95
C SER A 157 -15.94 -30.48 -4.01
N ASP A 158 -16.27 -30.20 -5.27
CA ASP A 158 -15.37 -30.50 -6.39
C ASP A 158 -14.60 -29.28 -6.88
N TRP A 159 -15.10 -28.07 -6.65
CA TRP A 159 -14.46 -26.85 -7.15
C TRP A 159 -13.51 -26.30 -6.10
N LYS A 160 -12.29 -25.98 -6.53
CA LYS A 160 -11.29 -25.39 -5.64
C LYS A 160 -11.35 -23.87 -5.75
N PRO A 161 -11.45 -23.16 -4.62
CA PRO A 161 -11.34 -21.71 -4.66
C PRO A 161 -9.92 -21.30 -5.04
N ASN A 162 -9.75 -20.09 -5.58
CA ASN A 162 -8.43 -19.54 -5.80
C ASN A 162 -7.78 -19.23 -4.43
N PRO A 163 -6.70 -19.93 -4.03
CA PRO A 163 -6.08 -19.74 -2.72
C PRO A 163 -5.52 -18.33 -2.53
N SER A 164 -5.25 -17.58 -3.61
CA SER A 164 -4.77 -16.19 -3.51
C SER A 164 -5.81 -15.21 -2.98
N LEU A 165 -7.06 -15.63 -2.81
CA LEU A 165 -8.15 -14.80 -2.26
C LEU A 165 -8.27 -14.90 -0.73
N PHE A 166 -7.58 -15.84 -0.09
CA PHE A 166 -7.74 -16.16 1.32
C PHE A 166 -6.59 -15.57 2.14
N ASP A 167 -6.91 -14.79 3.18
CA ASP A 167 -5.94 -14.29 4.15
C ASP A 167 -5.95 -15.16 5.42
N ILE A 168 -4.86 -15.91 5.64
CA ILE A 168 -4.67 -16.80 6.79
C ILE A 168 -4.73 -16.08 8.16
N VAL A 169 -4.52 -14.76 8.18
CA VAL A 169 -4.54 -13.94 9.39
C VAL A 169 -5.98 -13.55 9.75
N VAL A 170 -6.79 -13.22 8.76
CA VAL A 170 -8.18 -12.73 8.96
C VAL A 170 -9.18 -13.89 9.04
N GLU A 171 -8.95 -15.00 8.34
CA GLU A 171 -10.00 -16.00 8.05
C GLU A 171 -9.98 -17.26 8.92
N ARG A 172 -9.24 -17.26 10.04
CA ARG A 172 -9.19 -18.42 10.96
C ARG A 172 -10.55 -18.84 11.53
N SER A 173 -11.59 -18.02 11.38
CA SER A 173 -12.93 -18.25 11.96
C SER A 173 -14.08 -18.25 10.95
N ILE A 174 -13.89 -17.87 9.67
CA ILE A 174 -15.01 -17.60 8.76
C ILE A 174 -14.71 -18.06 7.31
N GLY A 175 -15.05 -19.31 6.99
CA GLY A 175 -15.33 -19.79 5.62
C GLY A 175 -14.59 -19.12 4.44
N TYR A 176 -15.35 -18.63 3.45
CA TYR A 176 -14.83 -17.90 2.28
C TYR A 176 -14.64 -16.40 2.60
N PRO A 177 -13.63 -15.73 2.02
CA PRO A 177 -13.41 -14.29 2.17
C PRO A 177 -14.65 -13.50 1.76
N ASN A 178 -15.05 -12.54 2.59
CA ASN A 178 -15.95 -11.49 2.14
C ASN A 178 -15.14 -10.44 1.39
N LEU A 179 -15.20 -10.49 0.06
CA LEU A 179 -14.45 -9.57 -0.80
C LEU A 179 -14.96 -8.12 -0.72
N GLY A 180 -16.15 -7.88 -0.18
CA GLY A 180 -16.66 -6.52 0.06
C GLY A 180 -17.01 -5.72 -1.20
N PHE A 181 -17.01 -6.34 -2.39
CA PHE A 181 -17.39 -5.70 -3.65
C PHE A 181 -18.39 -6.54 -4.46
N ASP A 182 -19.18 -5.88 -5.31
CA ASP A 182 -20.08 -6.56 -6.25
C ASP A 182 -19.24 -7.24 -7.34
N ILE A 183 -19.22 -8.58 -7.38
CA ILE A 183 -18.42 -9.34 -8.35
C ILE A 183 -18.80 -9.02 -9.81
N PHE A 184 -20.04 -8.58 -10.07
CA PHE A 184 -20.48 -8.18 -11.40
C PHE A 184 -19.98 -6.79 -11.80
N SER A 185 -19.48 -5.98 -10.86
CA SER A 185 -18.77 -4.74 -11.22
C SER A 185 -17.55 -5.03 -12.10
N VAL A 186 -16.85 -6.15 -11.85
CA VAL A 186 -15.72 -6.60 -12.69
C VAL A 186 -16.20 -6.91 -14.11
N VAL A 187 -17.33 -7.58 -14.25
CA VAL A 187 -17.95 -7.88 -15.55
C VAL A 187 -18.33 -6.58 -16.27
N SER A 188 -18.92 -5.62 -15.57
CA SER A 188 -19.25 -4.29 -16.11
C SER A 188 -17.99 -3.53 -16.57
N PHE A 189 -16.88 -3.62 -15.84
CA PHE A 189 -15.61 -3.00 -16.27
C PHE A 189 -15.07 -3.65 -17.54
N LEU A 190 -15.12 -4.98 -17.65
CA LEU A 190 -14.73 -5.69 -18.87
C LEU A 190 -15.63 -5.31 -20.04
N GLN A 191 -16.95 -5.24 -19.84
CA GLN A 191 -17.89 -4.80 -20.86
C GLN A 191 -17.57 -3.38 -21.34
N TYR A 192 -17.37 -2.46 -20.42
CA TYR A 192 -17.00 -1.08 -20.75
C TYR A 192 -15.70 -1.02 -21.56
N ALA A 193 -14.68 -1.80 -21.19
CA ALA A 193 -13.45 -1.90 -21.97
C ALA A 193 -13.74 -2.44 -23.38
N CYS A 194 -14.53 -3.51 -23.50
CA CYS A 194 -14.93 -4.06 -24.78
C CYS A 194 -15.67 -3.05 -25.66
N GLU A 195 -16.62 -2.28 -25.11
CA GLU A 195 -17.33 -1.22 -25.83
C GLU A 195 -16.37 -0.11 -26.27
N ARG A 196 -15.51 0.37 -25.35
CA ARG A 196 -14.52 1.42 -25.62
C ARG A 196 -13.55 1.04 -26.74
N PHE A 197 -13.14 -0.22 -26.81
CA PHE A 197 -12.23 -0.71 -27.84
C PHE A 197 -12.95 -1.24 -29.10
N GLY A 198 -14.27 -1.06 -29.20
CA GLY A 198 -15.06 -1.52 -30.35
C GLY A 198 -15.02 -3.05 -30.53
N LEU A 199 -14.84 -3.80 -29.44
CA LEU A 199 -14.87 -5.26 -29.43
C LEU A 199 -16.31 -5.78 -29.53
N LEU A 200 -17.30 -4.98 -29.10
CA LEU A 200 -18.72 -5.30 -29.15
C LEU A 200 -19.42 -4.51 -30.26
N GLY A 201 -20.37 -5.17 -30.97
CA GLY A 201 -21.36 -4.48 -31.81
C GLY A 201 -20.99 -4.18 -33.26
N SER A 202 -19.79 -4.50 -33.74
CA SER A 202 -19.48 -4.45 -35.19
C SER A 202 -19.88 -5.75 -35.88
N GLN A 203 -20.31 -5.70 -37.16
CA GLN A 203 -20.77 -6.87 -37.93
C GLN A 203 -19.73 -8.01 -38.02
N ALA A 204 -18.47 -7.76 -37.64
CA ALA A 204 -17.38 -8.74 -37.67
C ALA A 204 -17.09 -9.41 -36.31
N ARG A 205 -17.68 -8.98 -35.18
CA ARG A 205 -17.35 -9.51 -33.84
C ARG A 205 -18.56 -10.06 -33.07
N LYS A 206 -18.28 -10.99 -32.15
CA LYS A 206 -19.28 -11.73 -31.35
C LYS A 206 -20.23 -10.76 -30.65
N GLN A 207 -21.53 -10.97 -30.82
CA GLN A 207 -22.53 -10.40 -29.92
C GLN A 207 -22.36 -11.03 -28.54
N VAL A 208 -22.74 -10.30 -27.48
CA VAL A 208 -22.79 -10.88 -26.12
C VAL A 208 -23.74 -12.06 -26.15
N ASP A 209 -23.27 -13.22 -25.67
CA ASP A 209 -24.11 -14.42 -25.60
C ASP A 209 -25.13 -14.21 -24.47
N GLU A 210 -26.41 -14.09 -24.84
CA GLU A 210 -27.49 -13.92 -23.88
C GLU A 210 -27.67 -15.12 -22.96
N ASP A 211 -27.17 -16.32 -23.30
CA ASP A 211 -27.21 -17.51 -22.44
C ASP A 211 -26.15 -17.48 -21.33
N CYS A 212 -25.04 -16.75 -21.52
CA CYS A 212 -23.97 -16.63 -20.54
C CYS A 212 -23.25 -15.26 -20.63
N PRO A 213 -23.96 -14.15 -20.38
CA PRO A 213 -23.47 -12.81 -20.70
C PRO A 213 -22.18 -12.45 -19.96
N ALA A 214 -22.03 -12.78 -18.67
CA ALA A 214 -20.80 -12.48 -17.95
C ALA A 214 -19.59 -13.21 -18.53
N PHE A 215 -19.75 -14.48 -18.90
CA PHE A 215 -18.67 -15.29 -19.49
C PHE A 215 -18.29 -14.78 -20.88
N SER A 216 -19.27 -14.52 -21.74
CA SER A 216 -19.04 -14.07 -23.12
C SER A 216 -18.41 -12.67 -23.20
N ILE A 217 -18.71 -11.79 -22.24
CA ILE A 217 -18.01 -10.49 -22.10
C ILE A 217 -16.54 -10.71 -21.76
N GLY A 218 -16.24 -11.59 -20.79
CA GLY A 218 -14.87 -11.95 -20.42
C GLY A 218 -14.11 -12.58 -21.59
N GLU A 219 -14.75 -13.52 -22.29
CA GLU A 219 -14.21 -14.13 -23.50
C GLU A 219 -13.90 -13.09 -24.57
N THR A 220 -14.84 -12.18 -24.86
CA THR A 220 -14.66 -11.11 -25.85
C THR A 220 -13.50 -10.18 -25.49
N PHE A 221 -13.34 -9.85 -24.21
CA PHE A 221 -12.22 -9.05 -23.74
C PHE A 221 -10.89 -9.76 -24.03
N PHE A 222 -10.77 -11.03 -23.62
CA PHE A 222 -9.53 -11.79 -23.82
C PHE A 222 -9.26 -12.14 -25.28
N ASP A 223 -10.30 -12.36 -26.10
CA ASP A 223 -10.17 -12.46 -27.56
C ASP A 223 -9.54 -11.16 -28.12
N GLY A 224 -10.01 -10.00 -27.67
CA GLY A 224 -9.41 -8.70 -28.01
C GLY A 224 -7.95 -8.56 -27.57
N VAL A 225 -7.60 -9.05 -26.37
CA VAL A 225 -6.21 -9.10 -25.90
C VAL A 225 -5.35 -9.99 -26.81
N VAL A 226 -5.85 -11.18 -27.16
CA VAL A 226 -5.15 -12.11 -28.05
C VAL A 226 -4.97 -11.50 -29.45
N ASP A 227 -5.99 -10.85 -30.00
CA ASP A 227 -5.90 -10.13 -31.26
C ASP A 227 -4.84 -9.03 -31.19
N GLY A 228 -4.80 -8.26 -30.10
CA GLY A 228 -3.78 -7.24 -29.85
C GLY A 228 -2.37 -7.84 -29.81
N LEU A 229 -2.17 -8.95 -29.10
CA LEU A 229 -0.88 -9.64 -29.04
C LEU A 229 -0.46 -10.18 -30.41
N LYS A 230 -1.39 -10.71 -31.20
CA LYS A 230 -1.14 -11.14 -32.59
C LYS A 230 -0.77 -9.96 -33.49
N ALA A 231 -1.47 -8.84 -33.36
CA ALA A 231 -1.15 -7.63 -34.13
C ALA A 231 0.25 -7.08 -33.79
N MET A 232 0.73 -7.33 -32.57
CA MET A 232 2.07 -6.98 -32.10
C MET A 232 3.11 -8.10 -32.30
N GLN A 233 2.81 -9.11 -33.11
CA GLN A 233 3.72 -10.21 -33.39
C GLN A 233 5.05 -9.66 -33.94
N GLY A 234 6.17 -10.17 -33.40
CA GLY A 234 7.52 -9.69 -33.73
C GLY A 234 7.96 -8.44 -32.97
N HIS A 235 7.05 -7.74 -32.30
CA HIS A 235 7.33 -6.55 -31.49
C HIS A 235 7.26 -6.81 -29.98
N ILE A 236 6.59 -7.89 -29.56
CA ILE A 236 6.52 -8.30 -28.15
C ILE A 236 7.30 -9.60 -27.94
N LYS A 237 8.07 -9.64 -26.85
CA LYS A 237 8.66 -10.87 -26.30
C LYS A 237 7.99 -11.17 -24.97
N LEU A 238 7.43 -12.37 -24.84
CA LEU A 238 6.87 -12.85 -23.59
C LEU A 238 7.87 -13.80 -22.93
N GLU A 239 8.18 -13.53 -21.67
CA GLU A 239 9.07 -14.35 -20.86
C GLU A 239 8.36 -14.73 -19.56
N VAL A 240 8.44 -16.00 -19.18
CA VAL A 240 7.93 -16.49 -17.89
C VAL A 240 9.12 -16.95 -17.07
N ILE A 241 9.45 -16.18 -16.04
CA ILE A 241 10.57 -16.46 -15.15
C ILE A 241 10.01 -16.90 -13.80
N HIS A 242 10.57 -17.98 -13.25
CA HIS A 242 10.23 -18.45 -11.91
C HIS A 242 11.30 -18.00 -10.92
N GLY A 243 11.00 -16.95 -10.16
CA GLY A 243 11.89 -16.33 -9.18
C GLY A 243 11.33 -14.97 -8.74
N ASP A 244 11.97 -14.32 -7.77
CA ASP A 244 11.67 -12.93 -7.43
C ASP A 244 12.38 -11.96 -8.39
N LEU A 245 11.77 -10.81 -8.65
CA LEU A 245 12.28 -9.83 -9.62
C LEU A 245 13.74 -9.43 -9.32
N MET A 246 14.06 -9.18 -8.04
CA MET A 246 15.36 -8.61 -7.65
C MET A 246 16.49 -9.60 -7.91
N HIS A 247 16.28 -10.86 -7.54
CA HIS A 247 17.22 -11.94 -7.78
C HIS A 247 17.42 -12.22 -9.27
N GLU A 248 16.34 -12.21 -10.06
CA GLU A 248 16.43 -12.45 -11.50
C GLU A 248 17.14 -11.30 -12.24
N LEU A 249 16.85 -10.04 -11.89
CA LEU A 249 17.59 -8.89 -12.44
C LEU A 249 19.07 -8.91 -12.04
N ALA A 250 19.37 -9.29 -10.79
CA ALA A 250 20.75 -9.45 -10.34
C ALA A 250 21.49 -10.54 -11.15
N LYS A 251 20.84 -11.69 -11.42
CA LYS A 251 21.41 -12.74 -12.28
C LYS A 251 21.68 -12.22 -13.68
N MET A 252 20.72 -11.51 -14.29
CA MET A 252 20.88 -10.93 -15.62
C MET A 252 22.08 -9.96 -15.67
N ARG A 253 22.21 -9.10 -14.66
CA ARG A 253 23.32 -8.14 -14.54
C ARG A 253 24.68 -8.84 -14.38
N LEU A 254 24.73 -9.91 -13.61
CA LEU A 254 25.95 -10.67 -13.33
C LEU A 254 26.24 -11.78 -14.37
N ASN A 255 25.43 -11.88 -15.43
CA ASN A 255 25.47 -12.96 -16.42
C ASN A 255 25.42 -14.37 -15.79
N ALA A 256 24.66 -14.51 -14.70
CA ALA A 256 24.43 -15.77 -13.99
C ALA A 256 23.11 -16.46 -14.42
N ASP A 257 22.39 -15.88 -15.38
CA ASP A 257 21.15 -16.37 -15.98
C ASP A 257 21.42 -17.32 -17.16
N TYR A 258 22.25 -18.36 -16.97
CA TYR A 258 22.79 -19.19 -18.06
C TYR A 258 21.75 -19.87 -18.95
N SER A 259 20.53 -20.10 -18.46
CA SER A 259 19.43 -20.70 -19.22
C SER A 259 18.61 -19.70 -20.03
N ARG A 260 18.81 -18.38 -19.83
CA ARG A 260 18.01 -17.34 -20.46
C ARG A 260 18.47 -17.09 -21.90
N PRO A 261 17.57 -17.18 -22.90
CA PRO A 261 17.97 -17.01 -24.30
C PRO A 261 18.58 -15.62 -24.55
N THR A 262 19.70 -15.57 -25.29
CA THR A 262 20.50 -14.35 -25.50
C THR A 262 19.75 -13.24 -26.23
N GLN A 263 18.71 -13.58 -26.98
CA GLN A 263 17.88 -12.61 -27.69
C GLN A 263 16.96 -11.78 -26.77
N PHE A 264 16.73 -12.18 -25.53
CA PHE A 264 15.92 -11.37 -24.61
C PHE A 264 16.74 -10.19 -24.06
N PRO A 265 16.14 -8.99 -23.95
CA PRO A 265 16.84 -7.81 -23.44
C PRO A 265 17.26 -8.01 -21.98
N ARG A 266 18.43 -7.49 -21.61
CA ARG A 266 18.91 -7.41 -20.21
C ARG A 266 18.84 -5.99 -19.65
N ASN A 267 18.84 -5.00 -20.54
CA ASN A 267 18.63 -3.60 -20.22
C ASN A 267 17.33 -3.12 -20.87
N TYR A 268 16.71 -2.13 -20.25
CA TYR A 268 15.40 -1.64 -20.64
C TYR A 268 15.40 -0.10 -20.67
N THR A 269 14.90 0.50 -21.74
CA THR A 269 14.61 1.95 -21.71
C THR A 269 13.53 2.26 -20.67
N ARG A 270 12.54 1.38 -20.51
CA ARG A 270 11.45 1.57 -19.55
C ARG A 270 11.09 0.26 -18.89
N MET A 271 10.93 0.29 -17.57
CA MET A 271 10.39 -0.81 -16.77
C MET A 271 9.08 -0.36 -16.13
N TRP A 272 8.01 -1.10 -16.37
CA TRP A 272 6.73 -0.87 -15.72
C TRP A 272 6.40 -2.04 -14.80
N LEU A 273 6.52 -1.80 -13.50
CA LEU A 273 6.30 -2.80 -12.46
C LEU A 273 4.85 -2.71 -11.95
N SER A 274 4.31 -3.85 -11.50
CA SER A 274 3.01 -3.86 -10.81
C SER A 274 3.20 -3.55 -9.32
N ASN A 275 2.56 -4.29 -8.42
CA ASN A 275 2.69 -4.21 -6.95
C ASN A 275 4.10 -4.52 -6.40
N VAL A 276 5.12 -4.65 -7.24
CA VAL A 276 6.45 -5.14 -6.81
C VAL A 276 7.03 -4.26 -5.70
N PRO A 277 7.04 -2.91 -5.80
CA PRO A 277 7.58 -2.08 -4.73
C PRO A 277 6.92 -2.34 -3.37
N ASP A 278 5.61 -2.60 -3.33
CA ASP A 278 4.89 -2.89 -2.08
C ASP A 278 5.36 -4.20 -1.41
N TYR A 279 5.81 -5.18 -2.20
CA TYR A 279 6.23 -6.49 -1.71
C TYR A 279 7.73 -6.59 -1.44
N THR A 280 8.54 -5.70 -2.01
CA THR A 280 9.99 -5.81 -1.98
C THR A 280 10.64 -4.58 -1.36
N HIS A 281 10.10 -4.04 -0.26
CA HIS A 281 10.72 -2.90 0.45
C HIS A 281 10.92 -1.63 -0.43
N GLY A 282 10.03 -1.43 -1.40
CA GLY A 282 9.84 -0.18 -2.15
C GLY A 282 11.04 0.35 -2.93
N LEU A 283 11.34 1.63 -2.70
CA LEU A 283 12.21 2.42 -3.56
C LEU A 283 13.68 1.96 -3.52
N LEU A 284 14.15 1.45 -2.38
CA LEU A 284 15.54 1.03 -2.23
C LEU A 284 15.86 -0.16 -3.15
N ASN A 285 15.03 -1.21 -3.14
CA ASN A 285 15.23 -2.34 -4.04
C ASN A 285 15.00 -1.96 -5.51
N THR A 286 14.10 -1.02 -5.76
CA THR A 286 13.92 -0.46 -7.11
C THR A 286 15.22 0.22 -7.59
N ALA A 287 15.87 1.01 -6.73
CA ALA A 287 17.15 1.65 -7.05
C ALA A 287 18.28 0.62 -7.22
N VAL A 288 18.42 -0.35 -6.30
CA VAL A 288 19.54 -1.30 -6.24
C VAL A 288 19.47 -2.42 -7.29
N TYR A 289 18.28 -2.79 -7.74
CA TYR A 289 18.10 -3.90 -8.69
C TYR A 289 17.47 -3.46 -10.01
N SER A 290 16.33 -2.77 -9.97
CA SER A 290 15.61 -2.40 -11.20
C SER A 290 16.31 -1.30 -11.99
N ALA A 291 16.75 -0.23 -11.33
CA ALA A 291 17.33 0.92 -12.01
C ALA A 291 18.67 0.59 -12.70
N HIS A 292 19.43 -0.39 -12.19
CA HIS A 292 20.64 -0.88 -12.86
C HIS A 292 20.37 -1.71 -14.12
N SER A 293 19.13 -2.14 -14.32
CA SER A 293 18.70 -2.81 -15.55
C SER A 293 18.17 -1.80 -16.57
N LEU A 294 18.32 -0.50 -16.33
CA LEU A 294 17.99 0.53 -17.31
C LEU A 294 19.12 0.73 -18.32
N GLU A 295 18.75 1.16 -19.52
CA GLU A 295 19.70 1.70 -20.49
C GLU A 295 20.27 3.05 -20.01
N ASP A 296 21.50 3.38 -20.44
CA ASP A 296 22.13 4.68 -20.16
C ASP A 296 21.55 5.77 -21.10
N GLU A 297 20.27 6.08 -20.86
CA GLU A 297 19.49 7.05 -21.62
C GLU A 297 18.81 8.03 -20.66
N VAL A 298 18.77 9.31 -21.01
CA VAL A 298 18.25 10.39 -20.15
C VAL A 298 16.78 10.16 -19.73
N ASN A 299 16.02 9.44 -20.54
CA ASN A 299 14.61 9.14 -20.31
C ASN A 299 14.39 7.69 -19.87
N ALA A 300 15.44 6.97 -19.48
CA ALA A 300 15.28 5.64 -18.96
C ALA A 300 14.57 5.68 -17.60
N THR A 301 13.57 4.84 -17.37
CA THR A 301 12.70 4.98 -16.19
C THR A 301 12.17 3.66 -15.68
N VAL A 302 12.15 3.49 -14.36
CA VAL A 302 11.35 2.47 -13.67
C VAL A 302 10.12 3.16 -13.07
N ALA A 303 8.93 2.66 -13.38
CA ALA A 303 7.67 3.13 -12.84
C ALA A 303 6.84 1.96 -12.30
N ALA A 304 5.90 2.25 -11.39
CA ALA A 304 4.96 1.26 -10.87
C ALA A 304 3.55 1.84 -10.74
N ASN A 305 2.52 1.02 -10.93
CA ASN A 305 1.12 1.47 -10.95
C ASN A 305 0.27 0.96 -9.79
N CYS A 306 0.81 0.12 -8.91
CA CYS A 306 0.09 -0.35 -7.77
C CYS A 306 0.87 -0.08 -6.51
N LEU A 307 0.37 0.93 -5.79
CA LEU A 307 0.72 1.14 -4.41
C LEU A 307 -0.60 0.97 -3.63
N LEU A 308 -0.94 -0.26 -3.23
CA LEU A 308 -2.16 -0.54 -2.44
C LEU A 308 -2.20 0.27 -1.14
N ASN A 309 -1.04 0.72 -0.71
CA ASN A 309 -0.83 1.57 0.45
C ASN A 309 -0.85 3.07 0.11
N THR A 310 -1.36 3.53 -1.05
CA THR A 310 -1.45 4.99 -1.34
C THR A 310 -2.13 5.79 -0.24
N GLY A 311 -3.08 5.19 0.50
CA GLY A 311 -3.70 5.82 1.67
C GLY A 311 -2.79 5.94 2.91
N SER A 312 -1.64 5.27 2.91
CA SER A 312 -0.67 5.26 4.02
C SER A 312 0.34 6.41 3.97
N TRP A 313 0.40 7.16 2.88
CA TRP A 313 1.31 8.30 2.72
C TRP A 313 0.61 9.49 2.06
N ARG A 314 1.04 10.70 2.43
CA ARG A 314 0.47 11.95 1.89
C ARG A 314 1.35 12.55 0.80
N THR A 315 2.65 12.22 0.82
CA THR A 315 3.66 12.79 -0.06
C THR A 315 4.61 11.73 -0.58
N GLY A 316 5.43 12.06 -1.59
CA GLY A 316 6.51 11.17 -2.04
C GLY A 316 7.57 10.92 -0.96
N ASP A 317 7.81 11.90 -0.07
CA ASP A 317 8.75 11.75 1.05
C ASP A 317 8.21 10.72 2.07
N ASP A 318 6.91 10.76 2.37
CA ASP A 318 6.25 9.77 3.23
C ASP A 318 6.35 8.37 2.62
N MET A 319 6.21 8.24 1.29
CA MET A 319 6.37 6.96 0.59
C MET A 319 7.80 6.43 0.73
N CYS A 320 8.80 7.27 0.45
CA CYS A 320 10.21 6.91 0.64
C CYS A 320 10.47 6.45 2.06
N TYR A 321 10.02 7.21 3.07
CA TYR A 321 10.16 6.86 4.47
C TYR A 321 9.43 5.56 4.83
N ASN A 322 8.20 5.34 4.35
CA ASN A 322 7.46 4.13 4.68
C ASN A 322 8.16 2.86 4.17
N TYR A 323 8.80 2.91 3.00
CA TYR A 323 9.46 1.74 2.43
C TYR A 323 10.91 1.56 2.86
N THR A 324 11.63 2.66 3.09
CA THR A 324 13.05 2.61 3.45
C THR A 324 13.28 2.73 4.95
N HIS A 325 12.30 3.26 5.69
CA HIS A 325 12.44 3.80 7.04
C HIS A 325 13.50 4.89 7.17
N LEU A 326 13.84 5.57 6.06
CA LEU A 326 14.84 6.62 6.02
C LEU A 326 14.19 7.99 5.77
N LEU A 327 14.37 8.92 6.70
CA LEU A 327 14.09 10.35 6.45
C LEU A 327 15.25 11.02 5.71
N LYS A 328 14.96 12.12 4.99
CA LYS A 328 15.98 13.06 4.47
C LYS A 328 16.95 13.58 5.56
N ALA A 329 16.53 13.54 6.83
CA ALA A 329 17.27 14.06 7.97
C ALA A 329 18.14 13.00 8.67
N GLU A 330 18.44 11.88 8.02
CA GLU A 330 19.20 10.79 8.64
C GLU A 330 20.60 10.66 8.05
N ALA A 331 21.59 10.60 8.93
CA ALA A 331 22.98 10.37 8.57
C ALA A 331 23.18 8.98 7.93
N ASP A 332 22.32 8.02 8.26
CA ASP A 332 22.34 6.69 7.65
C ASP A 332 22.13 6.75 6.14
N LEU A 333 21.16 7.55 5.68
CA LEU A 333 20.89 7.69 4.25
C LEU A 333 22.07 8.33 3.53
N GLU A 334 22.67 9.39 4.10
CA GLU A 334 23.89 10.00 3.55
C GLU A 334 25.02 8.98 3.43
N ASN A 335 25.26 8.16 4.45
CA ASN A 335 26.30 7.13 4.42
C ASN A 335 26.02 6.07 3.35
N ILE A 336 24.79 5.56 3.27
CA ILE A 336 24.39 4.57 2.26
C ILE A 336 24.61 5.14 0.86
N LEU A 337 24.19 6.38 0.63
CA LEU A 337 24.31 7.04 -0.66
C LEU A 337 25.78 7.34 -0.99
N ALA A 338 26.59 7.82 -0.04
CA ALA A 338 28.02 8.07 -0.25
C ALA A 338 28.78 6.80 -0.65
N VAL A 339 28.49 5.66 0.00
CA VAL A 339 29.13 4.37 -0.32
C VAL A 339 28.63 3.78 -1.63
N SER A 340 27.36 3.99 -1.96
CA SER A 340 26.76 3.45 -3.19
C SER A 340 26.83 4.39 -4.39
N HIS A 341 27.27 5.64 -4.21
CA HIS A 341 27.18 6.70 -5.23
C HIS A 341 27.81 6.30 -6.56
N GLU A 342 29.06 5.81 -6.53
CA GLU A 342 29.77 5.37 -7.74
C GLU A 342 29.16 4.12 -8.38
N ALA A 343 28.38 3.34 -7.62
CA ALA A 343 27.63 2.21 -8.16
C ALA A 343 26.36 2.66 -8.87
N LEU A 344 25.84 3.87 -8.62
CA LEU A 344 24.66 4.40 -9.29
C LEU A 344 24.98 4.71 -10.74
N THR A 345 24.30 4.03 -11.65
CA THR A 345 24.51 4.18 -13.11
C THR A 345 23.72 5.34 -13.71
N PHE A 346 23.12 6.19 -12.89
CA PHE A 346 22.36 7.35 -13.32
C PHE A 346 22.62 8.53 -12.37
N PRO A 347 22.58 9.77 -12.88
CA PRO A 347 22.77 10.95 -12.05
C PRO A 347 21.62 11.10 -11.06
N VAL A 348 21.93 10.96 -9.77
CA VAL A 348 20.99 11.30 -8.69
C VAL A 348 21.32 12.70 -8.20
N THR A 349 20.30 13.56 -8.11
CA THR A 349 20.46 14.85 -7.45
C THR A 349 20.34 14.67 -5.95
N PHE A 350 21.46 14.78 -5.25
CA PHE A 350 21.52 14.74 -3.79
C PHE A 350 21.28 16.14 -3.20
N PRO A 351 20.86 16.23 -1.93
CA PRO A 351 20.98 17.46 -1.18
C PRO A 351 22.43 17.99 -1.26
N VAL A 352 22.58 19.31 -1.41
CA VAL A 352 23.89 19.96 -1.65
C VAL A 352 24.89 19.70 -0.51
N ASP A 353 24.41 19.32 0.66
CA ASP A 353 25.19 19.06 1.86
C ASP A 353 25.44 17.57 2.16
N PHE A 354 25.07 16.66 1.24
CA PHE A 354 25.35 15.23 1.38
C PHE A 354 26.75 14.88 0.86
N ALA A 355 27.41 13.95 1.56
CA ALA A 355 28.58 13.26 1.06
C ALA A 355 28.22 12.45 -0.21
N LEU A 356 29.03 12.61 -1.25
CA LEU A 356 28.84 12.02 -2.58
C LEU A 356 29.86 10.91 -2.87
N SER A 357 30.80 10.66 -1.97
CA SER A 357 31.79 9.62 -2.17
C SER A 357 32.21 8.98 -0.85
N PRO A 358 32.75 7.75 -0.89
CA PRO A 358 33.32 7.11 0.29
C PRO A 358 34.44 7.95 0.95
N ASP A 359 35.16 8.77 0.18
CA ASP A 359 36.23 9.63 0.68
C ASP A 359 35.73 10.83 1.49
N GLU A 360 34.45 11.18 1.38
CA GLU A 360 33.81 12.29 2.10
C GLU A 360 33.21 11.87 3.45
N ILE A 361 33.08 10.56 3.70
CA ILE A 361 32.71 9.99 5.00
C ILE A 361 33.96 9.50 5.74
N SER A 362 33.86 9.36 7.05
CA SER A 362 34.93 8.85 7.89
C SER A 362 34.37 8.06 9.07
N LEU A 363 35.19 7.15 9.60
CA LEU A 363 34.89 6.46 10.84
C LEU A 363 35.22 7.38 12.01
N TYR A 364 34.25 7.61 12.88
CA TYR A 364 34.40 8.41 14.09
C TYR A 364 34.23 7.54 15.31
N SER A 365 34.92 7.92 16.39
CA SER A 365 34.79 7.26 17.68
C SER A 365 34.76 8.22 18.85
N VAL A 366 34.22 7.75 19.96
CA VAL A 366 34.30 8.45 21.24
C VAL A 366 34.55 7.47 22.37
N LYS A 367 35.41 7.90 23.31
CA LYS A 367 35.59 7.16 24.57
C LYS A 367 34.35 7.30 25.43
N SER A 368 33.76 6.18 25.80
CA SER A 368 32.55 6.07 26.61
C SER A 368 32.82 5.28 27.90
N PRO A 369 33.49 5.87 28.90
CA PRO A 369 33.73 5.19 30.18
C PRO A 369 32.43 4.61 30.76
N ARG A 370 32.48 3.36 31.23
CA ARG A 370 31.31 2.63 31.75
C ARG A 370 30.50 3.43 32.79
N GLY A 371 31.16 4.25 33.61
CA GLY A 371 30.52 5.07 34.63
C GLY A 371 29.57 6.16 34.11
N LEU A 372 29.60 6.48 32.82
CA LEU A 372 28.67 7.44 32.20
C LEU A 372 27.34 6.81 31.79
N PHE A 373 27.29 5.48 31.68
CA PHE A 373 26.07 4.78 31.31
C PHE A 373 25.07 4.75 32.46
N LYS A 374 23.79 4.81 32.13
CA LYS A 374 22.72 4.63 33.10
C LYS A 374 22.75 3.23 33.67
N TYR A 375 22.32 3.08 34.92
CA TYR A 375 22.26 1.77 35.57
C TYR A 375 21.44 0.76 34.76
N THR A 376 20.32 1.17 34.17
CA THR A 376 19.45 0.33 33.32
C THR A 376 20.22 -0.29 32.15
N THR A 377 21.04 0.49 31.47
CA THR A 377 21.90 0.03 30.37
C THR A 377 23.13 -0.73 30.89
N ALA A 378 23.82 -0.21 31.91
CA ALA A 378 25.10 -0.73 32.41
C ALA A 378 25.00 -2.04 33.21
N ALA A 379 23.84 -2.29 33.84
CA ALA A 379 23.55 -3.52 34.57
C ALA A 379 23.25 -4.70 33.64
N ASN A 380 23.21 -4.48 32.32
CA ASN A 380 22.99 -5.52 31.32
C ASN A 380 21.68 -6.31 31.57
N LEU A 381 20.66 -5.63 32.12
CA LEU A 381 19.33 -6.21 32.36
C LEU A 381 18.66 -6.66 31.04
N LEU A 382 19.19 -6.19 29.91
CA LEU A 382 18.85 -6.58 28.56
C LEU A 382 20.15 -6.87 27.79
N ASN A 383 20.15 -7.92 26.98
CA ASN A 383 21.34 -8.45 26.31
C ASN A 383 22.06 -7.39 25.44
N ALA A 384 23.35 -7.15 25.71
CA ALA A 384 24.21 -6.22 24.97
C ALA A 384 24.42 -6.56 23.48
N PHE A 385 24.10 -7.80 23.06
CA PHE A 385 24.21 -8.25 21.67
C PHE A 385 22.93 -8.00 20.85
N ILE A 386 21.90 -7.38 21.43
CA ILE A 386 20.70 -7.02 20.67
C ILE A 386 21.00 -5.68 19.95
N PRO A 387 20.84 -5.60 18.62
CA PRO A 387 21.07 -4.39 17.83
C PRO A 387 19.92 -3.37 18.01
N VAL A 388 19.74 -2.89 19.24
CA VAL A 388 18.71 -1.89 19.62
C VAL A 388 19.31 -0.52 19.92
N MET A 389 20.62 -0.35 19.68
CA MET A 389 21.34 0.89 19.93
C MET A 389 21.31 1.77 18.69
N GLY A 390 20.91 3.02 18.86
CA GLY A 390 21.15 4.09 17.90
C GLY A 390 21.85 5.27 18.58
N LEU A 391 22.25 6.28 17.79
CA LEU A 391 22.84 7.51 18.27
C LEU A 391 21.93 8.70 17.98
N LEU A 392 21.72 9.53 19.00
CA LEU A 392 21.07 10.84 18.89
C LEU A 392 22.14 11.92 18.86
N PHE A 393 22.21 12.70 17.78
CA PHE A 393 23.02 13.91 17.72
C PHE A 393 22.10 15.12 17.83
N PHE A 394 22.41 16.05 18.74
CA PHE A 394 21.55 17.21 18.94
C PHE A 394 22.29 18.44 19.48
N LYS A 395 21.72 19.62 19.26
CA LYS A 395 22.22 20.88 19.84
C LYS A 395 21.86 20.94 21.33
N PRO A 396 22.80 21.19 22.24
CA PRO A 396 22.49 21.32 23.67
C PRO A 396 21.57 22.53 23.92
N GLY A 397 20.68 22.40 24.92
CA GLY A 397 19.79 23.48 25.35
C GLY A 397 18.41 23.51 24.69
N THR A 398 18.19 22.77 23.59
CA THR A 398 16.85 22.63 23.00
C THR A 398 16.03 21.56 23.71
N GLN A 399 16.60 20.35 23.87
CA GLN A 399 15.97 19.19 24.47
C GLN A 399 17.01 18.29 25.16
N SER A 400 16.58 17.45 26.11
CA SER A 400 17.46 16.44 26.73
C SER A 400 17.51 15.16 25.90
N ALA A 401 18.60 14.39 26.05
CA ALA A 401 18.75 13.09 25.40
C ALA A 401 17.60 12.13 25.73
N ASP A 402 17.11 12.13 26.98
CA ASP A 402 15.98 11.30 27.39
C ASP A 402 14.66 11.72 26.74
N HIS A 403 14.41 13.03 26.67
CA HIS A 403 13.22 13.54 26.00
C HIS A 403 13.22 13.15 24.52
N LEU A 404 14.38 13.25 23.86
CA LEU A 404 14.55 12.83 22.47
C LEU A 404 14.36 11.31 22.33
N ALA A 405 14.99 10.50 23.18
CA ALA A 405 14.89 9.04 23.14
C ALA A 405 13.45 8.53 23.27
N VAL A 406 12.67 9.11 24.21
CA VAL A 406 11.24 8.78 24.40
C VAL A 406 10.41 9.11 23.15
N ASN A 407 10.81 10.14 22.41
CA ASN A 407 10.10 10.69 21.27
C ASN A 407 10.74 10.35 19.92
N VAL A 408 11.70 9.43 19.84
CA VAL A 408 12.36 9.05 18.58
C VAL A 408 11.34 8.71 17.50
N GLN A 409 10.30 7.95 17.84
CA GLN A 409 9.22 7.63 16.90
C GLN A 409 8.52 8.90 16.36
N ASN A 410 8.20 9.87 17.22
CA ASN A 410 7.58 11.12 16.80
C ASN A 410 8.51 11.99 15.95
N ILE A 411 9.83 11.92 16.19
CA ILE A 411 10.85 12.61 15.41
C ILE A 411 10.95 11.98 14.01
N LEU A 412 11.06 10.66 13.93
CA LEU A 412 11.12 9.90 12.69
C LEU A 412 9.83 10.01 11.87
N GLU A 413 8.68 10.17 12.52
CA GLU A 413 7.40 10.41 11.85
C GLU A 413 7.17 11.89 11.49
N GLY A 414 8.14 12.78 11.74
CA GLY A 414 8.02 14.22 11.48
C GLY A 414 6.97 14.94 12.34
N LYS A 415 6.33 14.26 13.28
CA LYS A 415 5.33 14.81 14.22
C LYS A 415 5.95 15.76 15.23
N MET A 416 7.25 15.61 15.46
CA MET A 416 8.03 16.45 16.34
C MET A 416 9.06 17.23 15.53
N GLY A 417 8.76 18.51 15.29
CA GLY A 417 9.65 19.40 14.52
C GLY A 417 11.02 19.51 15.18
N THR A 418 12.07 19.06 14.49
CA THR A 418 13.45 19.16 14.98
C THR A 418 14.14 20.42 14.49
N ASN A 419 13.62 21.09 13.45
CA ASN A 419 14.23 22.27 12.82
C ASN A 419 15.73 22.09 12.51
N GLY A 420 16.14 20.87 12.14
CA GLY A 420 17.54 20.52 11.89
C GLY A 420 18.46 20.54 13.13
N THR A 421 17.89 20.54 14.34
CA THR A 421 18.65 20.53 15.61
C THR A 421 18.84 19.14 16.20
N VAL A 422 18.30 18.11 15.55
CA VAL A 422 18.41 16.70 15.92
C VAL A 422 18.70 15.90 14.66
N GLN A 423 19.58 14.91 14.78
CA GLN A 423 19.90 13.89 13.77
C GLN A 423 19.90 12.53 14.46
N ILE A 424 19.40 11.50 13.77
CA ILE A 424 19.36 10.13 14.26
C ILE A 424 20.24 9.29 13.34
N LEU A 425 21.02 8.40 13.95
CA LEU A 425 21.83 7.40 13.27
C LEU A 425 21.54 6.05 13.90
N THR A 426 21.02 5.12 13.12
CA THR A 426 20.58 3.80 13.53
C THR A 426 21.65 2.75 13.24
N MET A 427 22.56 3.00 12.30
CA MET A 427 23.67 2.09 11.97
C MET A 427 24.93 2.40 12.78
N VAL A 428 25.05 1.82 13.97
CA VAL A 428 26.23 1.97 14.83
C VAL A 428 27.28 0.89 14.49
N ASP A 429 28.47 1.30 14.06
CA ASP A 429 29.57 0.38 13.69
C ASP A 429 30.07 -0.44 14.89
N THR A 430 30.23 0.20 16.05
CA THR A 430 30.63 -0.49 17.28
C THR A 430 30.00 0.18 18.48
N PHE A 431 29.36 -0.60 19.33
CA PHE A 431 28.88 -0.14 20.63
C PHE A 431 29.45 -1.05 21.72
N ASP A 432 30.63 -0.71 22.22
CA ASP A 432 31.35 -1.51 23.21
C ASP A 432 31.42 -0.77 24.54
N MET A 433 30.41 -1.02 25.38
CA MET A 433 30.33 -0.45 26.72
C MET A 433 31.44 -0.97 27.67
N TRP A 434 32.02 -2.13 27.38
CA TRP A 434 33.02 -2.77 28.25
C TRP A 434 34.41 -2.19 28.03
N ASN A 435 34.79 -2.02 26.76
CA ASN A 435 36.02 -1.34 26.38
C ASN A 435 35.86 0.19 26.34
N GLY A 436 34.62 0.68 26.51
CA GLY A 436 34.29 2.09 26.58
C GLY A 436 34.54 2.81 25.26
N MET A 437 34.05 2.22 24.16
CA MET A 437 34.18 2.75 22.81
C MET A 437 32.83 2.74 22.11
N ILE A 438 32.49 3.84 21.44
CA ILE A 438 31.40 3.89 20.47
C ILE A 438 32.00 4.35 19.15
N ARG A 439 31.68 3.65 18.05
CA ARG A 439 32.11 3.96 16.68
C ARG A 439 30.92 4.09 15.76
N TRP A 440 31.01 5.03 14.82
CA TRP A 440 30.02 5.25 13.78
C TRP A 440 30.66 5.94 12.57
N THR A 441 30.07 5.75 11.41
CA THR A 441 30.48 6.42 10.17
C THR A 441 29.62 7.66 9.94
N MET A 442 30.19 8.76 9.46
CA MET A 442 29.45 9.98 9.12
C MET A 442 30.25 10.84 8.13
N SER A 443 29.56 11.75 7.43
CA SER A 443 30.17 12.81 6.63
C SER A 443 31.14 13.70 7.42
N LYS A 444 32.33 13.92 6.85
CA LYS A 444 33.38 14.79 7.41
C LYS A 444 32.89 16.23 7.57
N ALA A 445 32.21 16.74 6.55
CA ALA A 445 31.63 18.09 6.56
C ALA A 445 30.56 18.24 7.65
N ARG A 446 29.70 17.23 7.81
CA ARG A 446 28.67 17.21 8.85
C ARG A 446 29.26 17.20 10.26
N VAL A 447 30.26 16.35 10.53
CA VAL A 447 30.93 16.30 11.83
C VAL A 447 31.66 17.61 12.14
N GLN A 448 32.32 18.21 11.15
CA GLN A 448 32.99 19.51 11.33
C GLN A 448 31.98 20.61 11.73
N LYS A 449 30.86 20.71 11.01
CA LYS A 449 29.77 21.63 11.35
C LYS A 449 29.19 21.37 12.73
N MET A 450 28.99 20.10 13.10
CA MET A 450 28.53 19.72 14.44
C MET A 450 29.50 20.15 15.54
N ARG A 451 30.81 20.08 15.30
CA ARG A 451 31.84 20.57 16.24
C ARG A 451 31.80 22.09 16.40
N GLU A 452 31.67 22.82 15.29
CA GLU A 452 31.57 24.29 15.27
C GLU A 452 30.32 24.77 16.02
N ASP A 453 29.18 24.13 15.75
CA ASP A 453 27.89 24.42 16.37
C ASP A 453 27.77 23.89 17.82
N GLY A 454 28.77 23.16 18.31
CA GLY A 454 28.79 22.65 19.69
C GLY A 454 27.77 21.54 19.97
N TRP A 455 27.51 20.66 19.01
CA TRP A 455 26.59 19.53 19.17
C TRP A 455 27.09 18.52 20.20
N VAL A 456 26.17 17.69 20.66
CA VAL A 456 26.44 16.53 21.51
C VAL A 456 25.81 15.27 20.92
N MET A 457 26.33 14.11 21.30
CA MET A 457 25.81 12.79 20.92
C MET A 457 25.44 12.00 22.17
N ALA A 458 24.30 11.32 22.17
CA ALA A 458 23.95 10.36 23.19
C ALA A 458 23.48 9.06 22.54
N PRO A 459 24.03 7.89 22.92
CA PRO A 459 23.42 6.63 22.53
C PRO A 459 22.05 6.48 23.17
N TYR A 460 21.11 5.89 22.44
CA TYR A 460 19.76 5.59 22.91
C TYR A 460 19.39 4.15 22.61
N ARG A 461 18.46 3.63 23.41
CA ARG A 461 17.88 2.29 23.25
C ARG A 461 16.50 2.41 22.63
N CYS A 462 16.27 1.79 21.47
CA CYS A 462 14.97 1.85 20.81
C CYS A 462 13.90 1.00 21.51
N ASP A 463 14.30 -0.06 22.21
CA ASP A 463 13.42 -0.99 22.93
C ASP A 463 12.88 -0.38 24.24
N SER A 464 13.74 0.30 25.02
CA SER A 464 13.34 0.97 26.26
C SER A 464 13.03 2.46 26.09
N ARG A 465 13.31 3.03 24.92
CA ARG A 465 13.11 4.45 24.59
C ARG A 465 13.79 5.40 25.57
N GLU A 466 15.01 5.06 25.99
CA GLU A 466 15.81 5.84 26.94
C GLU A 466 17.18 6.23 26.38
N SER A 467 17.76 7.33 26.88
CA SER A 467 19.19 7.60 26.68
C SER A 467 20.01 6.58 27.48
N ALA A 468 20.98 5.94 26.84
CA ALA A 468 21.85 4.96 27.48
C ALA A 468 22.87 5.60 28.43
N VAL A 469 23.09 6.92 28.34
CA VAL A 469 24.05 7.67 29.16
C VAL A 469 23.38 8.76 29.99
N ASN A 470 23.99 9.08 31.14
CA ASN A 470 23.60 10.20 32.00
C ASN A 470 24.04 11.55 31.41
N GLN A 471 25.15 11.56 30.68
CA GLN A 471 25.71 12.77 30.08
C GLN A 471 26.06 12.50 28.61
N PRO A 472 25.53 13.31 27.66
CA PRO A 472 25.93 13.24 26.26
C PRO A 472 27.41 13.55 26.03
N PHE A 473 27.98 12.99 24.96
CA PHE A 473 29.35 13.22 24.52
C PHE A 473 29.46 14.44 23.62
N SER A 474 30.30 15.40 23.96
CA SER A 474 30.51 16.60 23.13
C SER A 474 31.14 16.28 21.79
N ALA A 475 30.75 16.97 20.72
CA ALA A 475 31.37 16.89 19.40
C ALA A 475 32.89 17.09 19.38
N ARG A 476 33.40 17.88 20.33
CA ARG A 476 34.84 18.11 20.51
C ARG A 476 35.61 16.88 20.98
N SER A 477 34.92 15.90 21.56
CA SER A 477 35.52 14.65 22.04
C SER A 477 35.51 13.52 21.01
N TRP A 478 34.82 13.71 19.88
CA TRP A 478 34.79 12.72 18.82
C TRP A 478 36.14 12.72 18.10
N MET A 479 36.72 11.55 17.91
CA MET A 479 37.99 11.35 17.23
C MET A 479 37.70 10.76 15.85
N GLU A 480 38.36 11.27 14.83
CA GLU A 480 38.35 10.62 13.52
C GLU A 480 39.36 9.48 13.53
N GLU A 481 38.92 8.28 13.18
CA GLU A 481 39.79 7.12 13.05
C GLU A 481 40.39 7.10 11.64
N ARG A 482 41.66 6.69 11.54
CA ARG A 482 42.26 6.47 10.23
C ARG A 482 41.69 5.17 9.68
N ALA A 483 41.36 5.16 8.38
CA ALA A 483 41.13 3.90 7.68
C ALA A 483 42.45 3.11 7.71
N ASP A 484 42.44 2.00 8.43
CA ASP A 484 43.59 1.08 8.52
C ASP A 484 43.76 0.26 7.23
#